data_AF-A0A496SHT2-F1
#
_entry.id   AF-A0A496SHT2-F1
#
_cell.length_a   1.000
_cell.length_b   1.000
_cell.length_c   1.000
_cell.angle_alpha   90.00
_cell.angle_beta   90.00
_cell.angle_gamma   90.00
#
_symmetry.space_group_name_H-M   'P 1'
#
loop_
_entity.id
_entity.type
_entity.pdbx_description
1 polymer ?
#
loop_
_entity_poly.entity_id
_entity_poly.type
_entity_poly.pdbx_seq_one_letter_code
_entity_poly.pdbx_strand_id
1 'polypeptide(L)' 'LYIFGAEEQAKSLLSKFKWGLHFLELNRMPLDDYREARNSSEVIEAMKEYI' A
#
# COMPACT_ATOMS: atom_id res chain seq x y z
N LEU A 1 -6.02 4.22 2.43
CA LEU A 1 -6.20 5.03 1.21
C LEU A 1 -5.72 4.26 -0.02
N TYR A 2 -4.43 3.95 -0.15
CA TYR A 2 -3.91 3.18 -1.30
C TYR A 2 -4.58 1.81 -1.50
N ILE A 3 -4.67 0.99 -0.45
CA ILE A 3 -5.33 -0.33 -0.46
C ILE A 3 -6.83 -0.23 -0.82
N PHE A 4 -7.45 0.92 -0.56
CA PHE A 4 -8.85 1.18 -0.92
C PHE A 4 -8.99 1.91 -2.27
N GLY A 5 -7.95 1.94 -3.11
CA GLY A 5 -7.96 2.57 -4.43
C GLY A 5 -7.85 4.11 -4.44
N ALA A 6 -7.79 4.75 -3.27
CA ALA A 6 -7.66 6.21 -3.13
C ALA A 6 -6.17 6.65 -3.19
N GLU A 7 -5.52 6.38 -4.32
CA GLU A 7 -4.06 6.56 -4.47
C GLU A 7 -3.63 8.03 -4.45
N GLU A 8 -4.36 8.92 -5.12
CA GLU A 8 -4.02 10.35 -5.14
C GLU A 8 -4.17 11.00 -3.75
N GLN A 9 -5.17 10.59 -2.98
CA GLN A 9 -5.31 11.00 -1.59
C GLN A 9 -4.17 10.46 -0.72
N ALA A 10 -3.71 9.22 -0.97
CA ALA A 10 -2.55 8.66 -0.28
C ALA A 10 -1.27 9.45 -0.59
N LYS A 11 -1.03 9.77 -1.88
CA LYS A 11 0.10 10.59 -2.34
C LYS A 11 0.05 12.00 -1.72
N SER A 12 -1.12 12.65 -1.74
CA SER A 12 -1.29 13.99 -1.14
C SER A 12 -1.09 14.00 0.37
N LEU A 13 -1.44 12.91 1.07
CA LEU A 13 -1.20 12.79 2.50
C LEU A 13 0.28 12.60 2.79
N LEU A 14 0.94 11.70 2.05
CA LEU A 14 2.32 11.32 2.27
C LEU A 14 3.33 12.36 1.76
N SER A 15 2.98 13.20 0.79
CA SER A 15 3.84 14.28 0.28
C SER A 15 4.22 15.32 1.35
N LYS A 16 3.51 15.36 2.48
CA LYS A 16 3.86 16.18 3.65
C LYS A 16 5.16 15.72 4.33
N PHE A 17 5.60 14.49 4.08
CA PHE A 17 6.84 13.92 4.61
C PHE A 17 7.86 13.76 3.50
N LYS A 18 9.13 14.13 3.76
CA LYS A 18 10.22 14.03 2.76
C LYS A 18 10.39 12.62 2.18
N TRP A 19 10.07 11.59 2.95
CA TRP A 19 10.18 10.17 2.58
C TRP A 19 8.84 9.55 2.12
N GLY A 20 7.73 10.28 2.20
CA GLY A 20 6.40 9.68 2.09
C GLY A 20 6.07 9.14 0.71
N LEU A 21 6.50 9.82 -0.37
CA LEU A 21 6.34 9.27 -1.72
C LEU A 21 7.22 8.05 -1.95
N HIS A 22 8.45 8.06 -1.41
CA HIS A 22 9.36 6.93 -1.49
C HIS A 22 8.83 5.70 -0.73
N PHE A 23 8.08 5.88 0.36
CA PHE A 23 7.36 4.78 1.02
C PHE A 23 6.41 4.06 0.07
N LEU A 24 5.64 4.79 -0.75
CA LEU A 24 4.74 4.18 -1.73
C LEU A 24 5.53 3.47 -2.84
N GLU A 25 6.64 4.04 -3.29
CA GLU A 25 7.50 3.42 -4.31
C GLU A 25 8.10 2.10 -3.82
N LEU A 26 8.71 2.10 -2.63
CA LEU A 26 9.35 0.92 -2.05
C LEU A 26 8.35 -0.20 -1.76
N ASN A 27 7.12 0.15 -1.36
CA ASN A 27 6.09 -0.81 -0.97
C ASN A 27 5.04 -1.05 -2.05
N ARG A 28 5.29 -0.63 -3.30
CA ARG A 28 4.29 -0.70 -4.38
C ARG A 28 3.74 -2.12 -4.56
N MET A 29 4.63 -3.11 -4.67
CA MET A 29 4.24 -4.51 -4.84
C MET A 29 3.35 -5.03 -3.69
N PRO A 30 3.77 -4.96 -2.41
CA PRO A 30 2.90 -5.34 -1.29
C PRO A 30 1.57 -4.56 -1.26
N LEU A 31 1.61 -3.25 -1.50
CA LEU A 31 0.42 -2.40 -1.44
C LEU A 31 -0.58 -2.70 -2.57
N ASP A 32 -0.09 -3.10 -3.75
CA ASP A 32 -0.92 -3.56 -4.87
C ASP A 32 -1.56 -4.92 -4.52
N ASP A 33 -0.80 -5.87 -3.97
CA ASP A 33 -1.36 -7.17 -3.55
C ASP A 33 -2.42 -7.02 -2.45
N TYR A 34 -2.20 -6.13 -1.49
CA TYR A 34 -3.17 -5.84 -0.44
C TYR A 34 -4.44 -5.17 -0.99
N ARG A 35 -4.33 -4.37 -2.05
CA ARG A 35 -5.47 -3.73 -2.72
C ARG A 35 -6.38 -4.77 -3.39
N GLU A 36 -5.81 -5.84 -3.92
CA GLU A 36 -6.55 -6.92 -4.58
C GLU A 36 -7.15 -7.94 -3.60
N ALA A 37 -6.73 -7.93 -2.34
CA ALA A 37 -7.24 -8.82 -1.30
C ALA A 37 -8.73 -8.53 -0.98
N ARG A 38 -9.54 -9.59 -0.92
CA ARG A 38 -11.00 -9.49 -0.69
C ARG A 38 -11.36 -9.32 0.78
N ASN A 39 -10.47 -9.72 1.67
CA ASN A 39 -10.69 -9.72 3.10
C ASN A 39 -9.34 -9.69 3.86
N SER A 40 -9.41 -9.53 5.18
CA SER A 40 -8.24 -9.45 6.03
C SER A 40 -7.37 -10.71 6.01
N SER A 41 -7.95 -11.91 5.83
CA SER A 41 -7.17 -13.15 5.79
C SER A 41 -6.30 -13.22 4.54
N GLU A 42 -6.81 -12.75 3.40
CA GLU A 42 -6.03 -12.66 2.15
C GLU A 42 -4.89 -11.62 2.24
N VAL A 43 -5.09 -10.50 2.95
CA VAL A 43 -4.01 -9.54 3.24
C VAL A 43 -2.88 -10.20 4.03
N ILE A 44 -3.23 -11.01 5.05
CA ILE A 44 -2.23 -11.73 5.84
C ILE A 44 -1.48 -12.75 5.01
N GLU A 45 -2.14 -13.42 4.06
CA GLU A 45 -1.48 -14.37 3.18
C GLU A 45 -0.50 -13.68 2.23
N ALA A 46 -0.93 -12.60 1.55
CA ALA A 46 -0.07 -11.82 0.67
C ALA A 46 1.17 -11.28 1.41
N MET A 47 1.01 -10.84 2.66
CA MET A 47 2.11 -10.32 3.47
C MET A 47 3.23 -11.35 3.70
N LYS A 48 2.92 -12.65 3.74
CA LYS A 48 3.92 -13.71 3.95
C LYS A 48 4.93 -13.82 2.82
N GLU A 49 4.58 -13.38 1.61
CA GLU A 49 5.49 -13.39 0.45
C GLU A 49 6.59 -12.30 0.53
N TYR A 50 6.49 -11.39 1.50
CA TYR A 50 7.39 -10.23 1.66
C TYR A 50 8.16 -10.23 2.99
N ILE A 51 8.05 -11.30 3.79
CA ILE A 51 8.73 -11.48 5.08
C ILE A 51 9.99 -12.34 4.92
#